data_AF-A0A931Y192-F1
#
_entry.id   AF-A0A931Y192-F1
#
_cell.length_a   1.000
_cell.length_b   1.000
_cell.length_c   1.000
_cell.angle_alpha   90.00
_cell.angle_beta   90.00
_cell.angle_gamma   90.00
#
_symmetry.space_group_name_H-M   'P 1'
#
loop_
_entity.id
_entity.type
_entity.pdbx_description
1 polymer ?
#
loop_
_entity_poly.entity_id
_entity_poly.type
_entity_poly.pdbx_seq_one_letter_code
_entity_poly.pdbx_strand_id
1 'polypeptide(L)'
;MSKATDNSKKAASKFTAEERRQMCTLAWIAGAAVSVTDQVGGIKAEAREVEALRRAVAKCFTVYQTKTNENLSAEEPSTFDFDKAESLLGHAAEQVLAMLEKKDTPQNVDIFKKGVLDVAFQVAAAYGAGFLGRGDAVSASESAMIDKVAQALKATHLVDAVKAEATVSKTK
;
A
#
# COMPACT_ATOMS: atom_id res chain seq x y z
N MET A 1 5.01 -35.03 35.36
CA MET A 1 5.68 -33.82 34.84
C MET A 1 5.80 -34.01 33.33
N SER A 2 5.36 -33.17 32.41
CA SER A 2 4.67 -31.88 32.44
C SER A 2 3.75 -31.86 31.21
N LYS A 3 2.52 -31.36 31.37
CA LYS A 3 1.64 -31.08 30.23
C LYS A 3 2.25 -29.90 29.49
N ALA A 4 2.69 -30.11 28.26
CA ALA A 4 2.92 -29.03 27.32
C ALA A 4 1.55 -28.38 27.06
N THR A 5 1.33 -27.22 27.67
CA THR A 5 0.25 -26.30 27.29
C THR A 5 0.54 -25.83 25.87
N ASP A 6 -0.09 -26.50 24.91
CA ASP A 6 -0.13 -26.11 23.51
C ASP A 6 -0.91 -24.79 23.42
N ASN A 7 -0.17 -23.70 23.57
CA ASN A 7 -0.68 -22.34 23.60
C ASN A 7 -0.95 -21.82 22.17
N SER A 8 -1.44 -22.67 21.28
CA SER A 8 -1.78 -22.32 19.90
C SER A 8 -3.24 -21.90 19.78
N LYS A 9 -3.67 -20.93 20.61
CA LYS A 9 -4.70 -20.00 20.14
C LYS A 9 -4.07 -19.20 19.00
N LYS A 10 -4.10 -19.73 17.77
CA LYS A 10 -4.08 -18.89 16.58
C LYS A 10 -5.17 -17.86 16.83
N ALA A 11 -4.77 -16.62 17.14
CA ALA A 11 -5.72 -15.52 17.21
C ALA A 11 -6.50 -15.56 15.89
N ALA A 12 -7.79 -15.88 15.96
CA ALA A 12 -8.63 -15.85 14.79
C ALA A 12 -8.55 -14.41 14.26
N SER A 13 -8.01 -14.24 13.05
CA SER A 13 -7.88 -12.93 12.42
C SER A 13 -9.23 -12.23 12.45
N LYS A 14 -9.25 -10.94 12.81
CA LYS A 14 -10.48 -10.15 12.85
C LYS A 14 -11.13 -9.98 11.47
N PHE A 15 -10.37 -10.26 10.41
CA PHE A 15 -10.79 -10.19 9.02
C PHE A 15 -11.02 -11.57 8.41
N THR A 16 -11.99 -11.63 7.52
CA THR A 16 -12.19 -12.78 6.63
C THR A 16 -11.12 -12.81 5.53
N ALA A 17 -11.01 -13.93 4.81
CA ALA A 17 -10.07 -14.02 3.69
C ALA A 17 -10.38 -12.99 2.59
N GLU A 18 -11.66 -12.71 2.34
CA GLU A 18 -12.09 -11.73 1.35
C GLU A 18 -11.74 -10.29 1.78
N GLU A 19 -11.92 -9.95 3.05
CA GLU A 19 -11.56 -8.63 3.57
C GLU A 19 -10.05 -8.40 3.52
N ARG A 20 -9.25 -9.41 3.83
CA ARG A 20 -7.79 -9.34 3.67
C ARG A 20 -7.40 -9.13 2.20
N ARG A 21 -8.11 -9.78 1.27
CA ARG A 21 -7.91 -9.59 -0.16
C ARG A 21 -8.27 -8.17 -0.58
N GLN A 22 -9.39 -7.61 -0.11
CA GLN A 22 -9.78 -6.22 -0.40
C GLN A 22 -8.74 -5.21 0.11
N MET A 23 -8.21 -5.42 1.31
CA MET A 23 -7.10 -4.62 1.85
C MET A 23 -5.86 -4.70 0.96
N CYS A 24 -5.52 -5.90 0.47
CA CYS A 24 -4.40 -6.11 -0.45
C CYS A 24 -4.65 -5.38 -1.77
N THR A 25 -5.81 -5.59 -2.38
CA THR A 25 -6.20 -4.95 -3.62
C THR A 25 -6.11 -3.44 -3.52
N LEU A 26 -6.52 -2.82 -2.41
CA LEU A 26 -6.37 -1.36 -2.23
C LEU A 26 -4.89 -0.92 -2.22
N ALA A 27 -4.01 -1.65 -1.54
CA ALA A 27 -2.58 -1.35 -1.54
C ALA A 27 -1.98 -1.44 -2.96
N TRP A 28 -2.40 -2.46 -3.72
CA TRP A 28 -2.05 -2.61 -5.14
C TRP A 28 -2.60 -1.49 -6.01
N ILE A 29 -3.87 -1.10 -5.83
CA ILE A 29 -4.50 0.02 -6.56
C ILE A 29 -3.77 1.33 -6.31
N ALA A 30 -3.45 1.63 -5.05
CA ALA A 30 -2.76 2.87 -4.69
C ALA A 30 -1.39 2.96 -5.35
N GLY A 31 -0.60 1.88 -5.31
CA GLY A 31 0.69 1.82 -5.98
C GLY A 31 0.57 1.89 -7.50
N ALA A 32 -0.33 1.11 -8.09
CA ALA A 32 -0.55 1.10 -9.54
C ALA A 32 -1.07 2.43 -10.09
N ALA A 33 -1.94 3.14 -9.37
CA ALA A 33 -2.45 4.44 -9.78
C ALA A 33 -1.32 5.46 -9.94
N VAL A 34 -0.34 5.45 -9.03
CA VAL A 34 0.88 6.24 -9.15
C VAL A 34 1.74 5.76 -10.31
N SER A 35 1.88 4.44 -10.44
CA SER A 35 2.71 3.78 -11.45
C SER A 35 2.35 4.18 -12.89
N VAL A 36 1.07 4.42 -13.17
CA VAL A 36 0.59 4.78 -14.53
C VAL A 36 0.59 6.29 -14.80
N THR A 37 0.82 7.14 -13.79
CA THR A 37 0.69 8.61 -13.96
C THR A 37 1.78 9.29 -14.77
N ASP A 38 2.96 8.70 -14.88
CA ASP A 38 4.08 9.25 -15.68
C ASP A 38 4.30 8.52 -17.02
N GLN A 39 3.41 7.59 -17.37
CA GLN A 39 3.50 6.86 -18.64
C GLN A 39 3.02 7.72 -19.82
N VAL A 40 3.86 8.65 -20.25
CA VAL A 40 3.72 9.28 -21.57
C VAL A 40 4.09 8.24 -22.65
N GLY A 41 3.09 7.63 -23.30
CA GLY A 41 3.30 6.82 -24.50
C GLY A 41 2.92 5.33 -24.45
N GLY A 42 2.17 4.87 -23.45
CA GLY A 42 1.58 3.52 -23.46
C GLY A 42 2.58 2.36 -23.27
N ILE A 43 3.71 2.62 -22.63
CA ILE A 43 4.68 1.57 -22.28
C ILE A 43 4.19 0.91 -20.99
N LYS A 44 3.75 -0.35 -21.10
CA LYS A 44 3.29 -1.20 -19.99
C LYS A 44 4.27 -1.19 -18.84
N ALA A 45 3.75 -1.26 -17.62
CA ALA A 45 4.58 -1.30 -16.43
C ALA A 45 5.67 -2.37 -16.53
N GLU A 46 6.95 -1.98 -16.53
CA GLU A 46 8.06 -2.91 -16.72
C GLU A 46 8.13 -3.91 -15.54
N ALA A 47 8.70 -5.09 -15.76
CA ALA A 47 8.79 -6.14 -14.73
C ALA A 47 9.40 -5.67 -13.39
N ARG A 48 10.29 -4.65 -13.43
CA ARG A 48 10.89 -4.01 -12.25
C ARG A 48 9.90 -3.18 -11.44
N GLU A 49 8.92 -2.58 -12.10
CA GLU A 49 7.90 -1.72 -11.48
C GLU A 49 6.89 -2.56 -10.71
N VAL A 50 6.49 -3.69 -11.32
CA VAL A 50 5.68 -4.70 -10.64
C VAL A 50 6.43 -5.30 -9.45
N GLU A 51 7.76 -5.49 -9.56
CA GLU A 51 8.56 -5.98 -8.43
C GLU A 51 8.70 -4.95 -7.30
N ALA A 52 8.88 -3.66 -7.61
CA ALA A 52 8.89 -2.59 -6.64
C ALA A 52 7.54 -2.49 -5.91
N LEU A 53 6.44 -2.57 -6.64
CA LEU A 53 5.08 -2.62 -6.11
C LEU A 53 4.89 -3.83 -5.18
N ARG A 54 5.28 -5.04 -5.60
CA ARG A 54 5.22 -6.25 -4.77
C ARG A 54 5.97 -6.08 -3.45
N ARG A 55 7.20 -5.55 -3.50
CA ARG A 55 8.03 -5.31 -2.31
C ARG A 55 7.39 -4.29 -1.38
N ALA A 56 6.88 -3.19 -1.93
CA ALA A 56 6.23 -2.14 -1.16
C ALA A 56 4.95 -2.65 -0.46
N VAL A 57 4.10 -3.40 -1.17
CA VAL A 57 2.88 -4.01 -0.60
C VAL A 57 3.24 -5.02 0.49
N ALA A 58 4.22 -5.90 0.25
CA ALA A 58 4.69 -6.85 1.25
C ALA A 58 5.22 -6.15 2.52
N LYS A 59 5.94 -5.05 2.36
CA LYS A 59 6.43 -4.24 3.49
C LYS A 59 5.29 -3.58 4.25
N CYS A 60 4.32 -2.97 3.56
CA CYS A 60 3.11 -2.42 4.18
C CYS A 60 2.43 -3.46 5.07
N PHE A 61 2.30 -4.69 4.58
CA PHE A 61 1.58 -5.76 5.25
C PHE A 61 2.38 -6.33 6.42
N THR A 62 3.71 -6.39 6.29
CA THR A 62 4.62 -6.74 7.39
C THR A 62 4.54 -5.72 8.53
N VAL A 63 4.50 -4.42 8.22
CA VAL A 63 4.37 -3.35 9.23
C VAL A 63 3.01 -3.41 9.91
N TYR A 64 1.95 -3.64 9.15
CA TYR A 64 0.61 -3.79 9.72
C TYR A 64 0.53 -5.03 10.62
N GLN A 65 1.06 -6.17 10.18
CA GLN A 65 1.09 -7.41 10.95
C GLN A 65 1.90 -7.25 12.24
N THR A 66 3.08 -6.63 12.19
CA THR A 66 3.91 -6.42 13.38
C THR A 66 3.27 -5.48 14.40
N LYS A 67 2.47 -4.50 13.96
CA LYS A 67 1.80 -3.56 14.86
C LYS A 67 0.44 -4.04 15.36
N THR A 68 -0.26 -4.89 14.60
CA THR A 68 -1.65 -5.28 14.90
C THR A 68 -1.82 -6.77 15.18
N ASN A 69 -0.77 -7.57 15.02
CA ASN A 69 -0.78 -9.04 15.02
C ASN A 69 -1.72 -9.69 13.98
N GLU A 70 -2.18 -8.92 12.98
CA GLU A 70 -3.01 -9.43 11.89
C GLU A 70 -2.18 -9.88 10.70
N ASN A 71 -2.30 -11.15 10.32
CA ASN A 71 -1.62 -11.67 9.14
C ASN A 71 -2.42 -11.34 7.88
N LEU A 72 -2.02 -10.27 7.20
CA LEU A 72 -2.51 -9.94 5.87
C LEU A 72 -1.63 -10.66 4.83
N SER A 73 -2.22 -11.54 4.02
CA SER A 73 -1.50 -12.09 2.87
C SER A 73 -1.32 -10.99 1.83
N ALA A 74 -0.06 -10.71 1.46
CA ALA A 74 0.30 -9.75 0.41
C ALA A 74 0.17 -10.35 -1.00
N GLU A 75 -0.63 -11.41 -1.15
CA GLU A 75 -0.86 -12.08 -2.43
C GLU A 75 -1.36 -11.08 -3.47
N GLU A 76 -0.68 -11.08 -4.62
CA GLU A 76 -1.05 -10.29 -5.78
C GLU A 76 -2.45 -10.67 -6.25
N PRO A 77 -3.32 -9.70 -6.57
CA PRO A 77 -4.61 -9.98 -7.17
C PRO A 77 -4.40 -10.71 -8.51
N SER A 78 -5.03 -11.88 -8.68
CA SER A 78 -4.87 -12.74 -9.87
C SER A 78 -5.23 -12.07 -11.20
N THR A 79 -6.04 -11.01 -11.15
CA THR A 79 -6.43 -10.18 -12.30
C THR A 79 -6.41 -8.73 -11.84
N PHE A 80 -5.27 -8.06 -12.00
CA PHE A 80 -5.12 -6.65 -11.68
C PHE A 80 -4.98 -5.82 -12.97
N ASP A 81 -5.90 -4.89 -13.18
CA ASP A 81 -5.93 -4.00 -14.34
C ASP A 81 -5.30 -2.65 -13.94
N PHE A 82 -4.03 -2.47 -14.31
CA PHE A 82 -3.26 -1.26 -13.99
C PHE A 82 -3.90 0.00 -14.58
N ASP A 83 -4.49 -0.11 -15.77
CA ASP A 83 -5.09 1.03 -16.48
C ASP A 83 -6.35 1.55 -15.76
N LYS A 84 -7.00 0.72 -14.94
CA LYS A 84 -8.18 1.10 -14.16
C LYS A 84 -7.86 1.51 -12.73
N ALA A 85 -6.61 1.46 -12.30
CA ALA A 85 -6.23 1.70 -10.91
C ALA A 85 -6.74 3.06 -10.39
N GLU A 86 -6.54 4.15 -11.13
CA GLU A 86 -7.07 5.47 -10.73
C GLU A 86 -8.59 5.47 -10.57
N SER A 87 -9.32 4.87 -11.52
CA SER A 87 -10.79 4.82 -11.49
C SER A 87 -11.36 3.98 -10.34
N LEU A 88 -10.61 2.95 -9.91
CA LEU A 88 -11.03 2.01 -8.86
C LEU A 88 -10.64 2.49 -7.45
N LEU A 89 -9.67 3.40 -7.35
CA LEU A 89 -9.09 3.88 -6.09
C LEU A 89 -10.15 4.38 -5.11
N GLY A 90 -11.04 5.27 -5.55
CA GLY A 90 -12.06 5.87 -4.69
C GLY A 90 -13.01 4.82 -4.09
N HIS A 91 -13.52 3.93 -4.94
CA HIS A 91 -14.46 2.89 -4.52
C HIS A 91 -13.80 1.84 -3.60
N ALA A 92 -12.59 1.39 -3.95
CA ALA A 92 -11.85 0.43 -3.14
C ALA A 92 -11.47 1.02 -1.77
N ALA A 93 -11.05 2.29 -1.73
CA ALA A 93 -10.73 2.97 -0.48
C ALA A 93 -11.97 3.09 0.42
N GLU A 94 -13.12 3.47 -0.13
CA GLU A 94 -14.36 3.59 0.63
C GLU A 94 -14.78 2.25 1.27
N GLN A 95 -14.77 1.16 0.49
CA GLN A 95 -15.13 -0.16 0.99
C GLN A 95 -14.20 -0.63 2.12
N VAL A 96 -12.88 -0.51 1.93
CA VAL A 96 -11.89 -0.96 2.91
C VAL A 96 -11.94 -0.10 4.17
N LEU A 97 -12.07 1.21 4.05
CA LEU A 97 -12.19 2.10 5.22
C LEU A 97 -13.45 1.82 6.02
N ALA A 98 -14.60 1.65 5.36
CA ALA A 98 -15.86 1.33 6.04
C ALA A 98 -15.80 -0.02 6.76
N MET A 99 -15.03 -0.98 6.22
CA MET A 99 -14.79 -2.28 6.86
C MET A 99 -13.82 -2.16 8.05
N LEU A 100 -12.72 -1.43 7.89
CA LEU A 100 -11.72 -1.20 8.93
C LEU A 100 -12.30 -0.44 10.12
N GLU A 101 -13.05 0.63 9.88
CA GLU A 101 -13.69 1.43 10.93
C GLU A 101 -14.71 0.64 11.77
N LYS A 102 -15.27 -0.44 11.22
CA LYS A 102 -16.20 -1.34 11.94
C LYS A 102 -15.51 -2.41 12.77
N LYS A 103 -14.29 -2.81 12.40
CA LYS A 103 -13.62 -4.01 12.92
C LYS A 103 -12.30 -3.72 13.64
N ASP A 104 -11.82 -2.49 13.56
CA ASP A 104 -10.51 -2.11 14.05
C ASP A 104 -10.52 -0.80 14.83
N THR A 105 -9.43 -0.55 15.55
CA THR A 105 -9.25 0.71 16.28
C THR A 105 -8.82 1.82 15.33
N PRO A 106 -9.16 3.10 15.60
CA PRO A 106 -8.72 4.23 14.78
C PRO A 106 -7.20 4.26 14.56
N GLN A 107 -6.42 3.88 15.57
CA GLN A 107 -4.96 3.81 15.49
C GLN A 107 -4.48 2.75 14.48
N ASN A 108 -5.13 1.59 14.44
CA ASN A 108 -4.80 0.54 13.48
C ASN A 108 -5.27 0.90 12.06
N VAL A 109 -6.40 1.59 11.93
CA VAL A 109 -6.84 2.15 10.64
C VAL A 109 -5.79 3.14 10.11
N ASP A 110 -5.24 4.01 10.96
CA ASP A 110 -4.19 4.95 10.57
C ASP A 110 -2.87 4.25 10.22
N ILE A 111 -2.50 3.17 10.92
CA ILE A 111 -1.36 2.33 10.53
C ILE A 111 -1.55 1.76 9.12
N PHE A 112 -2.75 1.26 8.81
CA PHE A 112 -3.06 0.74 7.48
C PHE A 112 -3.01 1.85 6.42
N LYS A 113 -3.69 2.98 6.64
CA LYS A 113 -3.67 4.15 5.73
C LYS A 113 -2.24 4.62 5.46
N LYS A 114 -1.42 4.71 6.51
CA LYS A 114 0.00 5.07 6.41
C LYS A 114 0.77 4.06 5.54
N GLY A 115 0.52 2.77 5.73
CA GLY A 115 1.13 1.72 4.93
C GLY A 115 0.77 1.82 3.44
N VAL A 116 -0.51 2.03 3.12
CA VAL A 116 -0.96 2.21 1.73
C VAL A 116 -0.36 3.47 1.10
N LEU A 117 -0.26 4.57 1.86
CA LEU A 117 0.45 5.77 1.40
C LEU A 117 1.94 5.52 1.18
N ASP A 118 2.61 4.78 2.06
CA ASP A 118 4.01 4.40 1.90
C ASP A 118 4.24 3.56 0.65
N VAL A 119 3.27 2.70 0.25
CA VAL A 119 3.31 2.03 -1.05
C VAL A 119 3.32 3.03 -2.19
N ALA A 120 2.39 3.99 -2.20
CA ALA A 120 2.32 5.03 -3.24
C ALA A 120 3.62 5.84 -3.33
N PHE A 121 4.22 6.22 -2.20
CA PHE A 121 5.50 6.92 -2.15
C PHE A 121 6.69 6.07 -2.60
N GLN A 122 6.75 4.79 -2.22
CA GLN A 122 7.83 3.90 -2.63
C GLN A 122 7.77 3.59 -4.12
N VAL A 123 6.56 3.46 -4.65
CA VAL A 123 6.34 3.30 -6.09
C VAL A 123 6.80 4.57 -6.81
N ALA A 124 6.29 5.75 -6.46
CA ALA A 124 6.76 7.01 -7.05
C ALA A 124 8.29 7.20 -6.93
N ALA A 125 8.88 6.82 -5.80
CA ALA A 125 10.33 6.90 -5.61
C ALA A 125 11.11 5.94 -6.50
N ALA A 126 10.52 4.80 -6.89
CA ALA A 126 11.08 3.87 -7.85
C ALA A 126 10.92 4.37 -9.30
N TYR A 127 9.86 5.13 -9.60
CA TYR A 127 9.62 5.76 -10.91
C TYR A 127 10.47 7.03 -11.13
N GLY A 128 10.62 7.89 -10.12
CA GLY A 128 11.57 9.02 -10.11
C GLY A 128 13.04 8.57 -10.14
N ALA A 129 13.32 7.27 -10.02
CA ALA A 129 14.59 6.70 -10.42
C ALA A 129 14.57 6.34 -11.92
N GLY A 130 14.31 7.32 -12.80
CA GLY A 130 14.15 7.10 -14.25
C GLY A 130 15.24 6.18 -14.80
N PHE A 131 14.88 5.24 -15.71
CA PHE A 131 15.60 4.16 -16.46
C PHE A 131 17.02 3.67 -16.01
N LEU A 132 17.85 4.53 -15.42
CA LEU A 132 19.21 4.35 -14.95
C LEU A 132 19.44 4.66 -13.46
N GLY A 133 18.42 4.92 -12.64
CA GLY A 133 18.62 5.12 -11.19
C GLY A 133 19.30 6.45 -10.82
N ARG A 134 18.99 7.53 -11.55
CA ARG A 134 19.67 8.84 -11.40
C ARG A 134 19.27 9.65 -10.16
N GLY A 135 18.29 9.21 -9.38
CA GLY A 135 17.86 9.92 -8.18
C GLY A 135 17.02 11.18 -8.45
N ASP A 136 16.22 11.18 -9.53
CA ASP A 136 15.31 12.29 -9.80
C ASP A 136 14.20 12.34 -8.73
N ALA A 137 13.69 13.55 -8.52
CA ALA A 137 12.60 13.79 -7.58
C ALA A 137 11.29 13.20 -8.13
N VAL A 138 10.38 12.83 -7.22
CA VAL A 138 9.00 12.46 -7.56
C VAL A 138 8.38 13.56 -8.44
N SER A 139 7.79 13.18 -9.57
CA SER A 139 7.24 14.11 -10.53
C SER A 139 6.01 14.85 -9.97
N ALA A 140 5.64 15.98 -10.59
CA ALA A 140 4.45 16.71 -10.19
C ALA A 140 3.16 15.88 -10.38
N SER A 141 3.11 15.04 -11.42
CA SER A 141 1.99 14.15 -11.71
C SER A 141 1.87 13.03 -10.67
N GLU A 142 2.98 12.42 -10.29
CA GLU A 142 3.03 11.39 -9.25
C GLU A 142 2.67 11.98 -7.88
N SER A 143 3.16 13.18 -7.57
CA SER A 143 2.80 13.91 -6.35
C SER A 143 1.29 14.18 -6.30
N ALA A 144 0.69 14.64 -7.39
CA ALA A 144 -0.75 14.85 -7.48
C ALA A 144 -1.54 13.54 -7.34
N MET A 145 -1.02 12.41 -7.82
CA MET A 145 -1.66 11.10 -7.62
C MET A 145 -1.54 10.62 -6.17
N ILE A 146 -0.39 10.83 -5.52
CA ILE A 146 -0.23 10.54 -4.09
C ILE A 146 -1.24 11.36 -3.27
N ASP A 147 -1.47 12.62 -3.63
CA ASP A 147 -2.49 13.45 -2.98
C ASP A 147 -3.91 12.88 -3.21
N LYS A 148 -4.22 12.38 -4.42
CA LYS A 148 -5.49 11.67 -4.69
C LYS A 148 -5.63 10.41 -3.84
N VAL A 149 -4.56 9.62 -3.68
CA VAL A 149 -4.53 8.45 -2.79
C VAL A 149 -4.78 8.88 -1.34
N ALA A 150 -4.13 9.95 -0.87
CA ALA A 150 -4.33 10.47 0.47
C ALA A 150 -5.77 10.97 0.71
N GLN A 151 -6.37 11.62 -0.28
CA GLN A 151 -7.77 12.03 -0.23
C GLN A 151 -8.72 10.83 -0.19
N ALA A 152 -8.51 9.84 -1.06
CA ALA A 152 -9.31 8.60 -1.07
C ALA A 152 -9.24 7.85 0.26
N LEU A 153 -8.06 7.82 0.88
CA LEU A 153 -7.84 7.21 2.18
C LEU A 153 -8.29 8.07 3.38
N LYS A 154 -8.76 9.30 3.16
CA LYS A 154 -9.02 10.29 4.22
C LYS A 154 -7.81 10.44 5.16
N ALA A 155 -6.62 10.50 4.56
CA ALA A 155 -5.32 10.41 5.21
C ALA A 155 -4.39 11.57 4.86
N THR A 156 -4.93 12.71 4.40
CA THR A 156 -4.15 13.91 4.01
C THR A 156 -3.23 14.41 5.14
N HIS A 157 -3.64 14.27 6.39
CA HIS A 157 -2.84 14.60 7.57
C HIS A 157 -1.59 13.71 7.77
N LEU A 158 -1.52 12.55 7.09
CA LEU A 158 -0.38 11.61 7.17
C LEU A 158 0.66 11.84 6.07
N VAL A 159 0.36 12.65 5.05
CA VAL A 159 1.20 12.81 3.85
C VAL A 159 2.61 13.30 4.21
N ASP A 160 2.72 14.35 5.02
CA ASP A 160 4.02 14.91 5.41
C ASP A 160 4.85 13.92 6.25
N ALA A 161 4.19 13.16 7.13
CA ALA A 161 4.85 12.15 7.96
C ALA A 161 5.40 10.99 7.12
N VAL A 162 4.62 10.51 6.13
CA VAL A 162 5.05 9.43 5.24
C VAL A 162 6.17 9.90 4.30
N LYS A 163 6.05 11.12 3.76
CA LYS A 163 7.07 11.72 2.89
C LYS A 163 8.42 11.85 3.59
N ALA A 164 8.43 12.28 4.84
CA ALA A 164 9.65 12.38 5.65
C ALA A 164 10.34 11.00 5.82
N GLU A 165 9.58 9.95 6.12
CA GLU A 165 10.11 8.58 6.28
C GLU A 165 10.61 7.96 4.97
N ALA A 166 9.92 8.23 3.85
CA ALA A 166 10.34 7.81 2.52
C ALA A 166 11.67 8.49 2.10
N THR A 167 11.88 9.75 2.50
CA THR A 167 13.11 10.50 2.17
C THR A 167 14.32 10.00 2.97
N VAL A 168 14.15 9.65 4.25
CA VAL A 168 15.23 9.12 5.11
C VAL A 168 15.71 7.73 4.64
N SER A 169 14.85 6.96 3.99
CA SER A 169 15.20 5.63 3.46
C SER A 169 16.11 5.68 2.24
N LYS A 170 16.26 6.85 1.58
CA LYS A 170 17.20 7.05 0.45
C LYS A 170 18.62 7.44 0.90
N THR A 171 18.81 7.80 2.18
CA THR A 171 20.09 8.33 2.71
C THR A 171 20.93 7.29 3.47
N LYS A 172 20.51 6.02 3.51
CA LYS A 172 21.23 4.90 4.14
C LYS A 172 21.54 3.84 3.09
#